data_AF-A0AAE9JHD3-F1
#
_entry.id   AF-A0AAE9JHD3-F1
#
_cell.length_a   1.000
_cell.length_b   1.000
_cell.length_c   1.000
_cell.angle_alpha   90.00
_cell.angle_beta   90.00
_cell.angle_gamma   90.00
#
_symmetry.space_group_name_H-M   'P 1'
#
loop_
_entity.id
_entity.type
_entity.pdbx_description
1 polymer ?
#
loop_
_entity_poly.entity_id
_entity_poly.type
_entity_poly.pdbx_seq_one_letter_code
_entity_poly.pdbx_strand_id
1 'polypeptide(L)'
;MTQIEVIEGEKHEREIFTLEEDVQIWEFLHRFAYDEAEQIAEKFTEPHPNQCRKLWRTFIRETDSRRSVPVLCTRYRKMTKNLHKMPFGTEMKLNLYYSLDIPVPEEFAREAWRFAKITLNKDSLVEEFEMKTDEEVRRDSEEEYQLMEGLVKKKMEKIEKEECEKLQEQRRQNWRKRKEKKQQEAGATIAEVTVDVLPFPPKKRLSTQMLQNEVTAPPSKRPRVFYSVEDDVKLWTHLLSKVNSDHELNPKSAKFWKEFLGANAEKIMERKLAYHYGKMTNNLHKMPFDMRMKTVLYYALHIPVESKFLELLKSKTDVTIDENGCIVEYNSFELPEEAERIPTTKSTNQRASRLDIY
;
A
#
# COMPACT_ATOMS: atom_id res chain seq x y z
N MET A 1 -45.07 27.27 -57.06
CA MET A 1 -45.09 28.08 -55.83
C MET A 1 -45.65 27.17 -54.74
N THR A 2 -44.95 26.69 -53.72
CA THR A 2 -43.63 27.01 -53.12
C THR A 2 -43.21 25.71 -52.44
N GLN A 3 -41.98 25.24 -52.72
CA GLN A 3 -41.44 24.04 -52.08
C GLN A 3 -41.12 24.36 -50.62
N ILE A 4 -41.61 23.52 -49.70
CA ILE A 4 -41.29 23.58 -48.28
C ILE A 4 -39.93 22.88 -48.13
N GLU A 5 -38.88 23.65 -47.90
CA GLU A 5 -37.59 23.11 -47.50
C GLU A 5 -37.69 22.56 -46.08
N VAL A 6 -37.55 21.24 -45.99
CA VAL A 6 -37.35 20.50 -44.75
C VAL A 6 -35.94 20.83 -44.27
N ILE A 7 -35.83 21.70 -43.25
CA ILE A 7 -34.58 21.93 -42.54
C ILE A 7 -34.31 20.67 -41.71
N GLU A 8 -33.45 19.80 -42.24
CA GLU A 8 -32.91 18.65 -41.53
C GLU A 8 -32.19 19.15 -40.27
N GLY A 9 -32.71 18.76 -39.10
CA GLY A 9 -32.13 19.11 -37.81
C GLY A 9 -30.72 18.55 -37.70
N GLU A 10 -29.71 19.42 -37.76
CA GLU A 10 -28.34 19.14 -37.36
C GLU A 10 -28.36 18.56 -35.94
N LYS A 11 -28.12 17.25 -35.84
CA LYS A 11 -27.84 16.58 -34.58
C LYS A 11 -26.59 17.23 -34.01
N HIS A 12 -26.77 18.11 -33.02
CA HIS A 12 -25.69 18.76 -32.31
C HIS A 12 -24.74 17.67 -31.81
N GLU A 13 -23.48 17.72 -32.27
CA GLU A 13 -22.40 16.90 -31.72
C GLU A 13 -22.45 17.03 -30.20
N ARG A 14 -22.36 15.92 -29.47
CA ARG A 14 -22.41 15.96 -28.00
C ARG A 14 -21.16 16.69 -27.51
N GLU A 15 -21.26 18.00 -27.35
CA GLU A 15 -20.16 18.82 -26.89
C GLU A 15 -19.67 18.30 -25.53
N ILE A 16 -18.47 17.73 -25.53
CA ILE A 16 -17.87 17.11 -24.35
C ILE A 16 -17.47 18.24 -23.39
N PHE A 17 -17.75 18.05 -22.10
CA PHE A 17 -17.26 18.95 -21.06
C PHE A 17 -15.80 18.65 -20.75
N THR A 18 -14.98 19.69 -20.70
CA THR A 18 -13.59 19.64 -20.29
C THR A 18 -13.46 19.63 -18.77
N LEU A 19 -12.29 19.21 -18.26
CA LEU A 19 -11.99 19.29 -16.83
C LEU A 19 -11.94 20.75 -16.35
N GLU A 20 -11.45 21.65 -17.21
CA GLU A 20 -11.39 23.08 -16.93
C GLU A 20 -12.78 23.68 -16.70
N GLU A 21 -13.74 23.36 -17.57
CA GLU A 21 -15.14 23.79 -17.38
C GLU A 21 -15.72 23.25 -16.07
N ASP A 22 -15.40 22.00 -15.70
CA ASP A 22 -15.86 21.42 -14.43
C ASP A 22 -15.23 22.12 -13.22
N VAL A 23 -13.95 22.49 -13.30
CA VAL A 23 -13.24 23.23 -12.25
C VAL A 23 -13.89 24.59 -12.05
N GLN A 24 -14.09 25.35 -13.14
CA GLN A 24 -14.72 26.67 -13.11
C GLN A 24 -16.13 26.65 -12.51
N ILE A 25 -16.92 25.62 -12.82
CA ILE A 25 -18.26 25.45 -12.22
C ILE A 25 -18.14 25.27 -10.70
N TRP A 26 -17.21 24.45 -10.22
CA TRP A 26 -17.04 24.20 -8.79
C TRP A 26 -16.46 25.39 -8.05
N GLU A 27 -15.49 26.09 -8.61
CA GLU A 27 -14.94 27.33 -8.04
C GLU A 27 -16.02 28.41 -7.98
N PHE A 28 -16.83 28.54 -9.03
CA PHE A 28 -17.97 29.45 -9.02
C PHE A 28 -18.92 29.12 -7.86
N LEU A 29 -19.27 27.85 -7.65
CA LEU A 29 -20.14 27.42 -6.55
C LEU A 29 -19.48 27.57 -5.18
N HIS A 30 -18.17 27.36 -5.08
CA HIS A 30 -17.41 27.46 -3.83
C HIS A 30 -17.42 28.89 -3.28
N ARG A 31 -17.39 29.92 -4.14
CA ARG A 31 -17.53 31.34 -3.75
C ARG A 31 -18.84 31.67 -3.02
N PHE A 32 -19.89 30.88 -3.21
CA PHE A 32 -21.17 31.04 -2.51
C PHE A 32 -21.32 30.09 -1.32
N ALA A 33 -20.42 29.12 -1.20
CA ALA A 33 -20.40 28.10 -0.15
C ALA A 33 -19.43 28.46 1.00
N TYR A 34 -18.45 29.31 0.71
CA TYR A 34 -17.37 29.64 1.62
C TYR A 34 -17.22 31.15 1.75
N ASP A 35 -17.28 31.64 2.99
CA ASP A 35 -16.92 33.01 3.30
C ASP A 35 -15.44 33.07 3.71
N GLU A 36 -14.62 33.69 2.85
CA GLU A 36 -13.19 33.84 3.07
C GLU A 36 -12.88 34.75 4.28
N ALA A 37 -13.78 35.69 4.60
CA ALA A 37 -13.59 36.62 5.71
C ALA A 37 -13.78 35.96 7.08
N GLU A 38 -14.76 35.06 7.19
CA GLU A 38 -15.07 34.34 8.43
C GLU A 38 -14.39 32.96 8.49
N GLN A 39 -13.77 32.49 7.40
CA GLN A 39 -13.16 31.15 7.27
C GLN A 39 -14.15 30.01 7.59
N ILE A 40 -15.45 30.25 7.37
CA ILE A 40 -16.53 29.31 7.67
C ILE A 40 -17.23 28.92 6.37
N ALA A 41 -17.50 27.63 6.19
CA ALA A 41 -18.41 27.16 5.18
C ALA A 41 -19.85 27.40 5.66
N GLU A 42 -20.60 28.27 4.98
CA GLU A 42 -22.01 28.47 5.26
C GLU A 42 -22.85 27.54 4.39
N LYS A 43 -23.99 27.06 4.93
CA LYS A 43 -24.97 26.35 4.12
C LYS A 43 -25.46 27.27 3.01
N PHE A 44 -25.51 26.78 1.78
CA PHE A 44 -25.86 27.57 0.60
C PHE A 44 -27.24 28.22 0.81
N THR A 45 -27.26 29.53 1.04
CA THR A 45 -28.46 30.30 1.38
C THR A 45 -29.31 30.64 0.14
N GLU A 46 -28.74 30.53 -1.05
CA GLU A 46 -29.43 30.69 -2.32
C GLU A 46 -30.25 29.44 -2.70
N PRO A 47 -31.23 29.53 -3.62
CA PRO A 47 -31.94 28.35 -4.11
C PRO A 47 -30.94 27.36 -4.70
N HIS A 48 -31.02 26.10 -4.27
CA HIS A 48 -30.09 25.03 -4.66
C HIS A 48 -29.76 25.06 -6.17
N PRO A 49 -28.51 24.79 -6.61
CA PRO A 49 -28.10 24.94 -8.02
C PRO A 49 -28.99 24.19 -9.02
N ASN A 50 -29.68 23.12 -8.61
CA ASN A 50 -30.68 22.45 -9.47
C ASN A 50 -31.93 23.28 -9.80
N GLN A 51 -32.24 24.31 -9.01
CA GLN A 51 -33.48 25.09 -9.08
C GLN A 51 -33.22 26.56 -9.45
N CYS A 52 -32.02 27.09 -9.21
CA CYS A 52 -31.70 28.49 -9.48
C CYS A 52 -31.24 28.74 -10.93
N ARG A 53 -32.18 29.08 -11.83
CA ARG A 53 -31.82 29.53 -13.18
C ARG A 53 -31.06 30.86 -13.20
N LYS A 54 -31.20 31.70 -12.15
CA LYS A 54 -30.48 32.97 -12.04
C LYS A 54 -28.99 32.74 -11.79
N LEU A 55 -28.64 31.82 -10.89
CA LEU A 55 -27.27 31.40 -10.59
C LEU A 55 -26.50 31.02 -11.87
N TRP A 56 -27.07 30.14 -12.70
CA TRP A 56 -26.43 29.72 -13.95
C TRP A 56 -26.35 30.82 -15.01
N ARG A 57 -27.28 31.77 -15.03
CA ARG A 57 -27.17 32.94 -15.92
C ARG A 57 -26.03 33.87 -15.48
N THR A 58 -25.85 34.03 -14.17
CA THR A 58 -24.72 34.76 -13.60
C THR A 58 -23.41 34.07 -13.96
N PHE A 59 -23.33 32.75 -13.77
CA PHE A 59 -22.17 31.96 -14.21
C PHE A 59 -21.84 32.17 -15.69
N ILE A 60 -22.82 32.05 -16.59
CA ILE A 60 -22.63 32.25 -18.03
C ILE A 60 -22.08 33.65 -18.33
N ARG A 61 -22.59 34.69 -17.65
CA ARG A 61 -22.14 36.07 -17.82
C ARG A 61 -20.73 36.32 -17.30
N GLU A 62 -20.33 35.65 -16.22
CA GLU A 62 -19.00 35.85 -15.61
C GLU A 62 -17.90 35.02 -16.28
N THR A 63 -18.24 33.86 -16.81
CA THR A 63 -17.28 32.91 -17.40
C THR A 63 -17.30 32.89 -18.93
N ASP A 64 -18.16 33.72 -19.54
CA ASP A 64 -18.46 33.70 -20.98
C ASP A 64 -18.75 32.28 -21.51
N SER A 65 -19.40 31.46 -20.67
CA SER A 65 -19.67 30.06 -21.00
C SER A 65 -20.61 29.96 -22.21
N ARG A 66 -20.21 29.17 -23.20
CA ARG A 66 -21.04 28.87 -24.39
C ARG A 66 -22.20 27.92 -24.10
N ARG A 67 -22.25 27.35 -22.89
CA ARG A 67 -23.21 26.32 -22.51
C ARG A 67 -24.55 26.93 -22.10
N SER A 68 -25.65 26.29 -22.50
CA SER A 68 -26.97 26.70 -22.06
C SER A 68 -27.25 26.29 -20.60
N VAL A 69 -28.09 27.05 -19.90
CA VAL A 69 -28.50 26.77 -18.51
C VAL A 69 -28.98 25.32 -18.30
N PRO A 70 -29.86 24.74 -19.15
CA PRO A 70 -30.29 23.34 -18.97
C PRO A 70 -29.14 22.32 -19.06
N VAL A 71 -28.13 22.60 -19.91
CA VAL A 71 -26.95 21.75 -20.08
C VAL A 71 -26.07 21.82 -18.84
N LEU A 72 -25.85 23.02 -18.29
CA LEU A 72 -25.11 23.23 -17.03
C LEU A 72 -25.79 22.54 -15.84
N CYS A 73 -27.11 22.68 -15.67
CA CYS A 73 -27.84 21.97 -14.61
C CYS A 73 -27.69 20.44 -14.72
N THR A 74 -27.73 19.93 -15.95
CA THR A 74 -27.56 18.49 -16.21
C THR A 74 -26.12 18.04 -15.94
N ARG A 75 -25.14 18.88 -16.26
CA ARG A 75 -23.73 18.63 -15.99
C ARG A 75 -23.44 18.63 -14.50
N TYR A 76 -23.90 19.62 -13.75
CA TYR A 76 -23.77 19.71 -12.30
C TYR A 76 -24.25 18.42 -11.60
N ARG A 77 -25.45 17.92 -11.93
CA ARG A 77 -25.97 16.65 -11.39
C ARG A 77 -25.09 15.43 -11.64
N LYS A 78 -24.28 15.44 -12.71
CA LYS A 78 -23.30 14.38 -13.00
C LYS A 78 -22.00 14.60 -12.24
N MET A 79 -21.59 15.86 -12.07
CA MET A 79 -20.38 16.25 -11.37
C MET A 79 -20.47 16.01 -9.87
N THR A 80 -21.64 16.18 -9.24
CA THR A 80 -21.82 15.93 -7.80
C THR A 80 -21.37 14.53 -7.39
N LYS A 81 -21.60 13.52 -8.25
CA LYS A 81 -21.18 12.12 -8.03
C LYS A 81 -19.66 11.92 -8.06
N ASN A 82 -18.92 12.86 -8.62
CA ASN A 82 -17.47 12.78 -8.81
C ASN A 82 -16.73 13.95 -8.17
N LEU A 83 -17.36 14.72 -7.29
CA LEU A 83 -16.74 15.87 -6.61
C LEU A 83 -15.42 15.48 -5.91
N HIS A 84 -15.40 14.33 -5.22
CA HIS A 84 -14.17 13.78 -4.60
C HIS A 84 -13.00 13.53 -5.57
N LYS A 85 -13.27 13.33 -6.87
CA LYS A 85 -12.25 13.12 -7.91
C LYS A 85 -11.70 14.42 -8.49
N MET A 86 -12.29 15.56 -8.15
CA MET A 86 -11.80 16.85 -8.62
C MET A 86 -10.42 17.16 -8.00
N PRO A 87 -9.56 17.90 -8.69
CA PRO A 87 -8.21 18.24 -8.24
C PRO A 87 -8.22 19.36 -7.18
N PHE A 88 -9.11 19.25 -6.20
CA PHE A 88 -9.25 20.19 -5.09
C PHE A 88 -8.72 19.60 -3.79
N GLY A 89 -8.31 20.47 -2.86
CA GLY A 89 -7.98 20.07 -1.49
C GLY A 89 -9.17 19.49 -0.73
N THR A 90 -8.90 18.75 0.35
CA THR A 90 -9.93 18.13 1.19
C THR A 90 -10.90 19.15 1.77
N GLU A 91 -10.39 20.31 2.21
CA GLU A 91 -11.19 21.41 2.76
C GLU A 91 -12.22 21.93 1.75
N MET A 92 -11.78 22.36 0.55
CA MET A 92 -12.69 22.84 -0.49
C MET A 92 -13.77 21.80 -0.85
N LYS A 93 -13.39 20.51 -0.91
CA LYS A 93 -14.34 19.42 -1.14
C LYS A 93 -15.37 19.34 0.00
N LEU A 94 -14.93 19.39 1.26
CA LEU A 94 -15.82 19.37 2.42
C LEU A 94 -16.75 20.58 2.45
N ASN A 95 -16.26 21.78 2.15
CA ASN A 95 -17.09 22.99 2.03
C ASN A 95 -18.20 22.74 0.99
N LEU A 96 -17.85 22.24 -0.19
CA LEU A 96 -18.83 21.95 -1.24
C LEU A 96 -19.82 20.83 -0.86
N TYR A 97 -19.37 19.79 -0.16
CA TYR A 97 -20.25 18.72 0.32
C TYR A 97 -21.22 19.23 1.39
N TYR A 98 -20.74 20.04 2.34
CA TYR A 98 -21.51 20.65 3.40
C TYR A 98 -22.52 21.66 2.86
N SER A 99 -22.05 22.66 2.11
CA SER A 99 -22.88 23.79 1.70
C SER A 99 -23.97 23.40 0.71
N LEU A 100 -23.71 22.42 -0.15
CA LEU A 100 -24.65 21.99 -1.19
C LEU A 100 -25.50 20.78 -0.78
N ASP A 101 -25.43 20.36 0.48
CA ASP A 101 -26.10 19.16 1.01
C ASP A 101 -25.90 17.94 0.08
N ILE A 102 -24.66 17.70 -0.34
CA ILE A 102 -24.31 16.56 -1.19
C ILE A 102 -23.90 15.38 -0.29
N PRO A 103 -24.46 14.17 -0.49
CA PRO A 103 -24.00 12.99 0.23
C PRO A 103 -22.53 12.70 -0.02
N VAL A 104 -21.77 12.58 1.05
CA VAL A 104 -20.34 12.27 1.06
C VAL A 104 -20.16 10.79 0.70
N PRO A 105 -19.47 10.46 -0.40
CA PRO A 105 -19.17 9.06 -0.73
C PRO A 105 -18.24 8.46 0.32
N GLU A 106 -18.47 7.19 0.69
CA GLU A 106 -17.69 6.48 1.71
C GLU A 106 -16.18 6.47 1.40
N GLU A 107 -15.81 6.35 0.12
CA GLU A 107 -14.41 6.41 -0.32
C GLU A 107 -13.73 7.72 0.07
N PHE A 108 -14.44 8.85 -0.12
CA PHE A 108 -13.93 10.15 0.24
C PHE A 108 -14.01 10.42 1.74
N ALA A 109 -15.05 9.93 2.44
CA ALA A 109 -15.14 10.06 3.90
C ALA A 109 -13.92 9.44 4.60
N ARG A 110 -13.47 8.26 4.15
CA ARG A 110 -12.25 7.61 4.68
C ARG A 110 -10.98 8.43 4.45
N GLU A 111 -10.85 9.06 3.28
CA GLU A 111 -9.71 9.94 2.99
C GLU A 111 -9.79 11.22 3.82
N ALA A 112 -10.98 11.83 3.89
CA ALA A 112 -11.20 13.08 4.56
C ALA A 112 -11.04 12.97 6.08
N TRP A 113 -11.39 11.83 6.71
CA TRP A 113 -11.15 11.58 8.14
C TRP A 113 -9.66 11.60 8.55
N ARG A 114 -8.74 11.45 7.60
CA ARG A 114 -7.30 11.61 7.87
C ARG A 114 -6.92 13.07 8.12
N PHE A 115 -7.64 13.99 7.50
CA PHE A 115 -7.31 15.42 7.48
C PHE A 115 -8.32 16.29 8.22
N ALA A 116 -9.50 15.76 8.54
CA ALA A 116 -10.58 16.49 9.20
C ALA A 116 -11.35 15.60 10.17
N LYS A 117 -11.87 16.19 11.24
CA LYS A 117 -12.89 15.62 12.11
C LYS A 117 -14.23 15.91 11.43
N ILE A 118 -14.97 14.87 11.02
CA ILE A 118 -16.19 15.03 10.22
C ILE A 118 -17.33 14.27 10.89
N THR A 119 -18.45 14.97 11.09
CA THR A 119 -19.71 14.41 11.58
C THR A 119 -20.68 14.27 10.41
N LEU A 120 -21.06 13.02 10.10
CA LEU A 120 -22.03 12.70 9.05
C LEU A 120 -23.37 12.27 9.66
N ASN A 121 -24.47 12.69 9.03
CA ASN A 121 -25.81 12.23 9.41
C ASN A 121 -26.18 10.89 8.76
N LYS A 122 -27.41 10.42 9.01
CA LYS A 122 -27.94 9.16 8.47
C LYS A 122 -27.99 9.10 6.94
N ASP A 123 -28.07 10.25 6.28
CA ASP A 123 -28.11 10.38 4.82
C ASP A 123 -26.70 10.63 4.22
N SER A 124 -25.65 10.47 5.03
CA SER A 124 -24.25 10.75 4.67
C SER A 124 -23.99 12.21 4.30
N LEU A 125 -24.79 13.15 4.80
CA LEU A 125 -24.57 14.59 4.67
C LEU A 125 -23.66 15.07 5.81
N VAL A 126 -22.83 16.07 5.53
CA VAL A 126 -21.97 16.70 6.54
C VAL A 126 -22.84 17.59 7.44
N GLU A 127 -22.81 17.34 8.74
CA GLU A 127 -23.44 18.22 9.75
C GLU A 127 -22.43 19.23 10.31
N GLU A 128 -21.19 18.77 10.52
CA GLU A 128 -20.10 19.56 11.05
C GLU A 128 -18.79 18.95 10.55
N PHE A 129 -17.80 19.79 10.29
CA PHE A 129 -16.43 19.35 10.08
C PHE A 129 -15.44 20.38 10.59
N GLU A 130 -14.28 19.92 11.05
CA GLU A 130 -13.16 20.73 11.47
C GLU A 130 -11.89 20.15 10.85
N MET A 131 -11.10 20.99 10.18
CA MET A 131 -9.80 20.57 9.65
C MET A 131 -8.83 20.30 10.81
N LYS A 132 -8.14 19.17 10.75
CA LYS A 132 -7.09 18.83 11.71
C LYS A 132 -5.89 19.74 11.49
N THR A 133 -5.17 20.05 12.56
CA THR A 133 -3.87 20.73 12.42
C THR A 133 -2.82 19.76 11.88
N ASP A 134 -1.75 20.29 11.28
CA ASP A 134 -0.64 19.47 10.79
C ASP A 134 -0.04 18.59 11.92
N GLU A 135 -0.01 19.09 13.16
CA GLU A 135 0.43 18.32 14.32
C GLU A 135 -0.51 17.17 14.67
N GLU A 136 -1.82 17.38 14.58
CA GLU A 136 -2.82 16.33 14.80
C GLU A 136 -2.71 15.24 13.72
N VAL A 137 -2.63 15.62 12.44
CA VAL A 137 -2.46 14.68 11.33
C VAL A 137 -1.17 13.87 11.49
N ARG A 138 -0.07 14.52 11.89
CA ARG A 138 1.22 13.86 12.13
C ARG A 138 1.12 12.85 13.29
N ARG A 139 0.43 13.22 14.37
CA ARG A 139 0.23 12.35 15.54
C ARG A 139 -0.60 11.13 15.21
N ASP A 140 -1.74 11.31 14.55
CA ASP A 140 -2.62 10.21 14.13
C ASP A 140 -1.87 9.23 13.21
N SER A 141 -1.04 9.77 12.30
CA SER A 141 -0.20 8.95 11.43
C SER A 141 0.81 8.13 12.24
N GLU A 142 1.49 8.75 13.21
CA GLU A 142 2.48 8.08 14.06
C GLU A 142 1.84 6.97 14.93
N GLU A 143 0.64 7.22 15.47
CA GLU A 143 -0.14 6.22 16.20
C GLU A 143 -0.56 5.04 15.30
N GLU A 144 -0.98 5.31 14.05
CA GLU A 144 -1.28 4.26 13.05
C GLU A 144 -0.04 3.40 12.75
N TYR A 145 1.15 4.02 12.60
CA TYR A 145 2.41 3.29 12.42
C TYR A 145 2.77 2.42 13.63
N GLN A 146 2.67 2.95 14.85
CA GLN A 146 2.96 2.19 16.07
C GLN A 146 2.02 0.98 16.23
N LEU A 147 0.73 1.15 15.92
CA LEU A 147 -0.23 0.06 15.94
C LEU A 147 0.14 -1.03 14.93
N MET A 148 0.49 -0.64 13.72
CA MET A 148 0.89 -1.57 12.66
C MET A 148 2.18 -2.30 13.01
N GLU A 149 3.18 -1.61 13.56
CA GLU A 149 4.42 -2.21 14.03
C GLU A 149 4.16 -3.27 15.12
N GLY A 150 3.30 -2.96 16.10
CA GLY A 150 2.90 -3.91 17.14
C GLY A 150 2.22 -5.16 16.59
N LEU A 151 1.35 -5.02 15.57
CA LEU A 151 0.70 -6.15 14.91
C LEU A 151 1.69 -7.03 14.14
N VAL A 152 2.66 -6.42 13.46
CA VAL A 152 3.71 -7.13 12.74
C VAL A 152 4.60 -7.90 13.71
N LYS A 153 5.06 -7.26 14.79
CA LYS A 153 5.87 -7.90 15.84
C LYS A 153 5.18 -9.13 16.40
N LYS A 154 3.91 -9.00 16.78
CA LYS A 154 3.10 -10.12 17.28
C LYS A 154 2.95 -11.26 16.28
N LYS A 155 2.88 -10.94 14.98
CA LYS A 155 2.81 -11.93 13.91
C LYS A 155 4.16 -12.63 13.70
N MET A 156 5.27 -11.92 13.77
CA MET A 156 6.62 -12.49 13.70
C MET A 156 6.90 -13.43 14.87
N GLU A 157 6.61 -13.00 16.10
CA GLU A 157 6.75 -13.85 17.30
C GLU A 157 5.95 -15.15 17.18
N LYS A 158 4.74 -15.07 16.59
CA LYS A 158 3.92 -16.26 16.33
C LYS A 158 4.59 -17.20 15.31
N ILE A 159 5.13 -16.66 14.23
CA ILE A 159 5.85 -17.45 13.20
C ILE A 159 7.08 -18.12 13.81
N GLU A 160 7.91 -17.36 14.54
CA GLU A 160 9.10 -17.89 15.21
C GLU A 160 8.75 -19.02 16.19
N LYS A 161 7.68 -18.84 16.98
CA LYS A 161 7.21 -19.87 17.90
C LYS A 161 6.78 -21.15 17.16
N GLU A 162 6.03 -21.01 16.07
CA GLU A 162 5.61 -22.14 15.24
C GLU A 162 6.80 -22.84 14.57
N GLU A 163 7.81 -22.10 14.11
CA GLU A 163 9.04 -22.68 13.54
C GLU A 163 9.87 -23.40 14.60
N CYS A 164 10.02 -22.81 15.78
CA CYS A 164 10.76 -23.40 16.89
C CYS A 164 10.09 -24.71 17.35
N GLU A 165 8.75 -24.74 17.40
CA GLU A 165 7.98 -25.95 17.72
C GLU A 165 8.16 -27.05 16.66
N LYS A 166 8.10 -26.71 15.36
CA LYS A 166 8.38 -27.65 14.26
C LYS A 166 9.79 -28.24 14.37
N LEU A 167 10.78 -27.41 14.68
CA LEU A 167 12.17 -27.83 14.78
C LEU A 167 12.41 -28.75 15.99
N GLN A 168 11.74 -28.47 17.11
CA GLN A 168 11.72 -29.36 18.28
C GLN A 168 11.08 -30.71 17.95
N GLU A 169 9.92 -30.72 17.28
CA GLU A 169 9.25 -31.96 16.90
C GLU A 169 10.09 -32.79 15.93
N GLN A 170 10.74 -32.14 14.96
CA GLN A 170 11.66 -32.81 14.04
C GLN A 170 12.86 -33.45 14.77
N ARG A 171 13.41 -32.77 15.79
CA ARG A 171 14.48 -33.36 16.64
C ARG A 171 13.98 -34.59 17.41
N ARG A 172 12.76 -34.54 17.97
CA ARG A 172 12.13 -35.69 18.66
C ARG A 172 11.94 -36.88 17.72
N GLN A 173 11.43 -36.64 16.52
CA GLN A 173 11.27 -37.64 15.46
C GLN A 173 12.62 -38.29 15.08
N ASN A 174 13.65 -37.48 14.85
CA ASN A 174 15.00 -37.98 14.51
C ASN A 174 15.61 -38.82 15.64
N TRP A 175 15.41 -38.41 16.90
CA TRP A 175 15.87 -39.19 18.05
C TRP A 175 15.17 -40.55 18.14
N ARG A 176 13.85 -40.60 17.93
CA ARG A 176 13.08 -41.87 17.89
C ARG A 176 13.61 -42.81 16.80
N LYS A 177 13.79 -42.30 15.57
CA LYS A 177 14.36 -43.08 14.46
C LYS A 177 15.75 -43.62 14.76
N ARG A 178 16.63 -42.83 15.39
CA ARG A 178 17.98 -43.28 15.79
C ARG A 178 17.93 -44.37 16.86
N LYS A 179 16.99 -44.27 17.80
CA LYS A 179 16.79 -45.27 18.85
C LYS A 179 16.27 -46.60 18.28
N GLU A 180 15.29 -46.54 17.39
CA GLU A 180 14.77 -47.72 16.67
C GLU A 180 15.87 -48.38 15.81
N LYS A 181 16.65 -47.59 15.07
CA LYS A 181 17.78 -48.10 14.28
C LYS A 181 18.82 -48.82 15.15
N LYS A 182 19.19 -48.25 16.31
CA LYS A 182 20.10 -48.91 17.26
C LYS A 182 19.53 -50.21 17.83
N GLN A 183 18.21 -50.30 18.05
CA GLN A 183 17.57 -51.53 18.50
C GLN A 183 17.54 -52.60 17.40
N GLN A 184 17.34 -52.20 16.14
CA GLN A 184 17.41 -53.11 14.99
C GLN A 184 18.83 -53.62 14.74
N GLU A 185 19.85 -52.75 14.84
CA GLU A 185 21.26 -53.15 14.68
C GLU A 185 21.74 -54.06 15.82
N ALA A 186 21.31 -53.81 17.06
CA ALA A 186 21.58 -54.70 18.20
C ALA A 186 20.80 -56.04 18.12
N GLY A 187 19.64 -56.05 17.47
CA GLY A 187 18.91 -57.29 17.17
C GLY A 187 19.53 -58.09 16.01
N ALA A 188 20.08 -57.40 15.00
CA ALA A 188 20.75 -58.03 13.86
C ALA A 188 22.09 -58.68 14.23
N THR A 189 22.82 -58.14 15.22
CA THR A 189 24.07 -58.75 15.71
C THR A 189 23.87 -60.07 16.46
N ILE A 190 22.62 -60.44 16.81
CA ILE A 190 22.27 -61.72 17.46
C ILE A 190 21.73 -62.73 16.43
N ALA A 191 21.43 -62.30 15.20
CA ALA A 191 20.75 -63.13 14.20
C ALA A 191 21.42 -63.02 12.83
N GLU A 192 22.68 -63.41 12.73
CA GLU A 192 23.35 -63.59 11.43
C GLU A 192 23.98 -65.00 11.32
N VAL A 193 23.13 -66.03 11.38
CA VAL A 193 23.30 -67.30 10.67
C VAL A 193 21.91 -67.82 10.33
N THR A 194 21.42 -67.61 9.10
CA THR A 194 20.65 -68.58 8.28
C THR A 194 20.08 -67.98 6.97
N VAL A 195 20.75 -68.37 5.89
CA VAL A 195 20.40 -68.69 4.49
C VAL A 195 18.97 -68.49 3.92
N ASP A 196 18.98 -67.90 2.71
CA ASP A 196 18.12 -67.97 1.48
C ASP A 196 16.58 -67.91 1.50
N VAL A 197 16.04 -67.15 0.53
CA VAL A 197 15.29 -67.63 -0.66
C VAL A 197 14.40 -66.49 -1.24
N LEU A 198 14.56 -66.18 -2.53
CA LEU A 198 13.64 -65.40 -3.39
C LEU A 198 12.44 -66.28 -3.83
N PRO A 199 11.21 -65.75 -4.10
CA PRO A 199 10.89 -65.32 -5.49
C PRO A 199 9.77 -64.27 -5.72
N PHE A 200 10.04 -63.31 -6.63
CA PHE A 200 9.29 -62.91 -7.87
C PHE A 200 7.78 -62.46 -7.90
N PRO A 201 7.29 -61.78 -8.99
CA PRO A 201 6.54 -60.49 -8.99
C PRO A 201 5.11 -60.65 -9.60
N PRO A 202 4.31 -59.64 -10.09
CA PRO A 202 4.61 -58.76 -11.26
C PRO A 202 3.83 -57.40 -11.44
N LYS A 203 4.28 -56.56 -12.40
CA LYS A 203 3.52 -55.75 -13.44
C LYS A 203 2.41 -54.77 -12.96
N LYS A 204 2.12 -53.57 -13.53
CA LYS A 204 2.35 -52.88 -14.81
C LYS A 204 1.68 -51.47 -14.71
N ARG A 205 2.23 -50.47 -15.44
CA ARG A 205 1.60 -49.43 -16.33
C ARG A 205 0.26 -48.75 -15.94
N LEU A 206 -0.11 -47.52 -16.32
CA LEU A 206 0.43 -46.30 -16.96
C LEU A 206 -0.82 -45.36 -17.14
N SER A 207 -0.62 -44.08 -17.47
CA SER A 207 -1.50 -43.27 -18.36
C SER A 207 -2.67 -42.49 -17.72
N THR A 208 -3.20 -41.34 -18.19
CA THR A 208 -2.83 -40.15 -19.02
C THR A 208 -4.17 -39.40 -19.27
N GLN A 209 -4.17 -38.04 -19.24
CA GLN A 209 -5.11 -37.12 -19.96
C GLN A 209 -6.58 -37.02 -19.49
N MET A 210 -7.36 -35.92 -19.61
CA MET A 210 -7.47 -34.76 -20.54
C MET A 210 -7.98 -33.50 -19.78
N LEU A 211 -7.59 -32.25 -20.11
CA LEU A 211 -8.24 -31.28 -21.04
C LEU A 211 -9.78 -31.23 -20.88
N GLN A 212 -10.50 -30.11 -20.79
CA GLN A 212 -10.38 -28.77 -21.39
C GLN A 212 -11.52 -27.90 -20.82
N ASN A 213 -11.42 -26.57 -20.86
CA ASN A 213 -12.48 -25.67 -21.39
C ASN A 213 -12.14 -24.20 -21.13
N GLU A 214 -11.72 -23.53 -22.21
CA GLU A 214 -11.73 -22.07 -22.34
C GLU A 214 -13.10 -21.63 -22.86
N VAL A 215 -13.63 -20.53 -22.32
CA VAL A 215 -14.71 -19.75 -22.93
C VAL A 215 -14.26 -18.29 -22.98
N THR A 216 -14.17 -17.77 -24.20
CA THR A 216 -13.77 -16.41 -24.55
C THR A 216 -14.92 -15.42 -24.33
N ALA A 217 -14.64 -14.24 -23.76
CA ALA A 217 -15.56 -13.09 -23.72
C ALA A 217 -14.83 -11.77 -24.09
N PRO A 218 -15.54 -10.74 -24.62
CA PRO A 218 -14.96 -9.60 -25.36
C PRO A 218 -14.34 -8.50 -24.46
N PRO A 219 -13.61 -7.51 -25.03
CA PRO A 219 -12.58 -6.74 -24.32
C PRO A 219 -13.18 -5.67 -23.42
N SER A 220 -13.17 -5.92 -22.10
CA SER A 220 -13.51 -4.92 -21.09
C SER A 220 -12.29 -4.05 -20.76
N LYS A 221 -12.54 -2.78 -20.47
CA LYS A 221 -11.53 -1.74 -20.21
C LYS A 221 -10.53 -2.21 -19.14
N ARG A 222 -9.23 -2.14 -19.45
CA ARG A 222 -8.15 -2.68 -18.62
C ARG A 222 -8.25 -2.17 -17.17
N PRO A 223 -8.24 -3.06 -16.16
CA PRO A 223 -8.21 -2.67 -14.76
C PRO A 223 -7.00 -1.78 -14.46
N ARG A 224 -7.21 -0.65 -13.76
CA ARG A 224 -6.12 0.06 -13.09
C ARG A 224 -5.64 -0.84 -11.95
N VAL A 225 -4.39 -1.27 -12.03
CA VAL A 225 -3.75 -2.04 -10.96
C VAL A 225 -3.33 -1.02 -9.91
N PHE A 226 -4.01 -1.04 -8.76
CA PHE A 226 -3.59 -0.31 -7.58
C PHE A 226 -2.65 -1.23 -6.79
N TYR A 227 -1.50 -0.71 -6.38
CA TYR A 227 -0.58 -1.41 -5.49
C TYR A 227 -0.88 -0.98 -4.06
N SER A 228 -1.14 -1.94 -3.18
CA SER A 228 -1.29 -1.66 -1.76
C SER A 228 0.07 -1.66 -1.06
N VAL A 229 0.11 -1.18 0.19
CA VAL A 229 1.33 -1.21 1.01
C VAL A 229 1.81 -2.66 1.21
N GLU A 230 0.90 -3.63 1.30
CA GLU A 230 1.24 -5.05 1.38
C GLU A 230 1.93 -5.56 0.10
N ASP A 231 1.55 -5.03 -1.06
CA ASP A 231 2.21 -5.38 -2.32
C ASP A 231 3.61 -4.75 -2.38
N ASP A 232 3.79 -3.54 -1.86
CA ASP A 232 5.11 -2.91 -1.71
C ASP A 232 6.01 -3.72 -0.78
N VAL A 233 5.48 -4.21 0.34
CA VAL A 233 6.22 -5.10 1.26
C VAL A 233 6.66 -6.38 0.54
N LYS A 234 5.78 -7.02 -0.26
CA LYS A 234 6.15 -8.22 -1.04
C LYS A 234 7.24 -7.93 -2.08
N LEU A 235 7.17 -6.78 -2.73
CA LEU A 235 8.16 -6.37 -3.73
C LEU A 235 9.53 -6.09 -3.08
N TRP A 236 9.55 -5.38 -1.95
CA TRP A 236 10.78 -5.10 -1.21
C TRP A 236 11.40 -6.34 -0.56
N THR A 237 10.59 -7.24 -0.01
CA THR A 237 11.09 -8.51 0.54
C THR A 237 11.70 -9.40 -0.53
N HIS A 238 11.11 -9.42 -1.74
CA HIS A 238 11.72 -10.09 -2.88
C HIS A 238 13.07 -9.48 -3.27
N LEU A 239 13.16 -8.14 -3.30
CA LEU A 239 14.43 -7.44 -3.53
C LEU A 239 15.47 -7.78 -2.47
N LEU A 240 15.10 -7.76 -1.19
CA LEU A 240 16.00 -8.11 -0.09
C LEU A 240 16.52 -9.55 -0.19
N SER A 241 15.64 -10.51 -0.56
CA SER A 241 16.04 -11.89 -0.81
C SER A 241 17.05 -12.00 -1.95
N LYS A 242 16.92 -11.16 -2.98
CA LYS A 242 17.82 -11.13 -4.14
C LYS A 242 19.14 -10.43 -3.81
N VAL A 243 19.13 -9.34 -3.05
CA VAL A 243 20.35 -8.64 -2.57
C VAL A 243 21.24 -9.59 -1.76
N ASN A 244 20.63 -10.45 -0.94
CA ASN A 244 21.37 -11.44 -0.15
C ASN A 244 21.92 -12.60 -1.00
N SER A 245 21.49 -12.75 -2.25
CA SER A 245 21.88 -13.86 -3.14
C SER A 245 22.76 -13.41 -4.31
N ASP A 246 22.63 -12.18 -4.79
CA ASP A 246 23.27 -11.65 -5.98
C ASP A 246 23.52 -10.13 -5.85
N HIS A 247 24.71 -9.66 -6.24
CA HIS A 247 25.17 -8.29 -5.92
C HIS A 247 24.83 -7.23 -6.98
N GLU A 248 24.33 -7.62 -8.17
CA GLU A 248 23.96 -6.68 -9.24
C GLU A 248 22.45 -6.72 -9.53
N LEU A 249 21.67 -5.90 -8.82
CA LEU A 249 20.24 -5.76 -9.08
C LEU A 249 19.96 -4.52 -9.91
N ASN A 250 19.16 -4.66 -10.95
CA ASN A 250 18.60 -3.53 -11.70
C ASN A 250 17.06 -3.57 -11.70
N PRO A 251 16.40 -3.17 -10.60
CA PRO A 251 14.95 -3.17 -10.50
C PRO A 251 14.26 -2.10 -11.36
N LYS A 252 15.03 -1.17 -11.95
CA LYS A 252 14.52 -0.22 -12.96
C LYS A 252 14.28 -0.91 -14.31
N SER A 253 14.87 -2.08 -14.55
CA SER A 253 14.67 -2.86 -15.77
C SER A 253 13.38 -3.70 -15.69
N ALA A 254 12.53 -3.59 -16.72
CA ALA A 254 11.35 -4.45 -16.85
C ALA A 254 11.70 -5.96 -16.86
N LYS A 255 12.88 -6.32 -17.39
CA LYS A 255 13.34 -7.72 -17.45
C LYS A 255 13.58 -8.32 -16.06
N PHE A 256 13.91 -7.49 -15.07
CA PHE A 256 14.13 -7.92 -13.68
C PHE A 256 12.84 -8.50 -13.08
N TRP A 257 11.72 -7.83 -13.31
CA TRP A 257 10.42 -8.21 -12.74
C TRP A 257 9.77 -9.43 -13.41
N LYS A 258 10.33 -9.91 -14.53
CA LYS A 258 9.83 -11.10 -15.23
C LYS A 258 9.92 -12.36 -14.37
N GLU A 259 10.97 -12.48 -13.56
CA GLU A 259 11.13 -13.62 -12.65
C GLU A 259 10.11 -13.55 -11.50
N PHE A 260 9.90 -12.37 -10.94
CA PHE A 260 8.92 -12.13 -9.86
C PHE A 260 7.47 -12.40 -10.30
N LEU A 261 7.12 -12.02 -11.53
CA LEU A 261 5.76 -12.18 -12.06
C LEU A 261 5.47 -13.59 -12.62
N GLY A 262 6.51 -14.40 -12.88
CA GLY A 262 6.39 -15.76 -13.44
C GLY A 262 6.16 -15.81 -14.96
N ALA A 263 6.25 -17.02 -15.53
CA ALA A 263 6.27 -17.24 -16.98
C ALA A 263 5.00 -16.82 -17.75
N ASN A 264 3.87 -16.65 -17.06
CA ASN A 264 2.57 -16.32 -17.64
C ASN A 264 2.19 -14.83 -17.51
N ALA A 265 3.12 -13.98 -17.09
CA ALA A 265 2.84 -12.57 -16.89
C ALA A 265 2.85 -11.76 -18.19
N GLU A 266 1.89 -10.86 -18.34
CA GLU A 266 1.88 -9.91 -19.45
C GLU A 266 3.08 -8.95 -19.36
N LYS A 267 3.80 -8.73 -20.48
CA LYS A 267 4.90 -7.74 -20.60
C LYS A 267 4.52 -6.32 -20.14
N ILE A 268 3.23 -6.00 -20.13
CA ILE A 268 2.71 -4.72 -19.65
C ILE A 268 2.86 -4.60 -18.12
N MET A 269 2.74 -5.70 -17.37
CA MET A 269 2.92 -5.72 -15.91
C MET A 269 4.38 -5.51 -15.50
N GLU A 270 5.34 -6.01 -16.28
CA GLU A 270 6.77 -5.77 -16.07
C GLU A 270 7.12 -4.26 -16.08
N ARG A 271 6.59 -3.52 -17.06
CA ARG A 271 6.80 -2.06 -17.17
C ARG A 271 6.09 -1.29 -16.06
N LYS A 272 4.90 -1.73 -15.66
CA LYS A 272 4.14 -1.11 -14.57
C LYS A 272 4.87 -1.26 -13.23
N LEU A 273 5.45 -2.43 -12.96
CA LEU A 273 6.27 -2.66 -11.76
C LEU A 273 7.54 -1.82 -11.76
N ALA A 274 8.25 -1.72 -12.89
CA ALA A 274 9.43 -0.86 -12.97
C ALA A 274 9.11 0.62 -12.69
N TYR A 275 7.95 1.10 -13.18
CA TYR A 275 7.46 2.44 -12.88
C TYR A 275 7.04 2.61 -11.42
N HIS A 276 6.35 1.61 -10.87
CA HIS A 276 5.90 1.60 -9.48
C HIS A 276 7.08 1.56 -8.50
N TYR A 277 8.11 0.76 -8.80
CA TYR A 277 9.37 0.72 -8.06
C TYR A 277 9.98 2.12 -7.88
N GLY A 278 10.02 2.93 -8.95
CA GLY A 278 10.52 4.31 -8.86
C GLY A 278 9.72 5.22 -7.91
N LYS A 279 8.45 4.90 -7.64
CA LYS A 279 7.66 5.58 -6.60
C LYS A 279 7.92 5.02 -5.21
N MET A 280 8.11 3.70 -5.11
CA MET A 280 8.39 3.01 -3.86
C MET A 280 9.74 3.45 -3.26
N THR A 281 10.76 3.70 -4.08
CA THR A 281 12.10 4.11 -3.60
C THR A 281 12.05 5.35 -2.71
N ASN A 282 11.18 6.31 -3.02
CA ASN A 282 11.03 7.54 -2.25
C ASN A 282 10.45 7.31 -0.84
N ASN A 283 9.82 6.16 -0.61
CA ASN A 283 9.18 5.80 0.65
C ASN A 283 9.85 4.60 1.34
N LEU A 284 11.06 4.19 0.91
CA LEU A 284 11.75 3.04 1.51
C LEU A 284 11.96 3.21 3.02
N HIS A 285 12.26 4.42 3.50
CA HIS A 285 12.39 4.71 4.95
C HIS A 285 11.09 4.48 5.75
N LYS A 286 9.93 4.60 5.10
CA LYS A 286 8.59 4.38 5.70
C LYS A 286 8.15 2.92 5.70
N MET A 287 8.87 2.03 5.00
CA MET A 287 8.51 0.62 4.97
C MET A 287 8.68 -0.02 6.35
N PRO A 288 7.89 -1.05 6.70
CA PRO A 288 7.95 -1.75 7.99
C PRO A 288 9.10 -2.76 8.01
N PHE A 289 10.31 -2.30 7.70
CA PHE A 289 11.55 -3.06 7.80
C PHE A 289 12.42 -2.51 8.90
N ASP A 290 13.25 -3.37 9.49
CA ASP A 290 14.24 -2.94 10.47
C ASP A 290 15.27 -2.00 9.82
N MET A 291 16.01 -1.28 10.66
CA MET A 291 17.01 -0.31 10.20
C MET A 291 18.05 -1.00 9.30
N ARG A 292 18.43 -2.23 9.62
CA ARG A 292 19.42 -3.01 8.87
C ARG A 292 18.95 -3.31 7.45
N MET A 293 17.76 -3.85 7.28
CA MET A 293 17.13 -4.18 6.01
C MET A 293 16.95 -2.94 5.15
N LYS A 294 16.55 -1.81 5.75
CA LYS A 294 16.49 -0.51 5.05
C LYS A 294 17.86 -0.09 4.56
N THR A 295 18.88 -0.12 5.42
CA THR A 295 20.26 0.24 5.06
C THR A 295 20.81 -0.67 3.95
N VAL A 296 20.58 -1.98 4.05
CA VAL A 296 20.95 -2.96 3.01
C VAL A 296 20.27 -2.64 1.68
N LEU A 297 18.98 -2.29 1.69
CA LEU A 297 18.24 -1.93 0.47
C LEU A 297 18.72 -0.58 -0.11
N TYR A 298 18.98 0.43 0.72
CA TYR A 298 19.53 1.71 0.26
C TYR A 298 20.92 1.53 -0.38
N TYR A 299 21.78 0.74 0.28
CA TYR A 299 23.12 0.42 -0.18
C TYR A 299 23.10 -0.38 -1.49
N ALA A 300 22.47 -1.55 -1.49
CA ALA A 300 22.54 -2.47 -2.62
C ALA A 300 21.83 -1.98 -3.88
N LEU A 301 20.87 -1.05 -3.75
CA LEU A 301 20.11 -0.52 -4.87
C LEU A 301 20.55 0.88 -5.29
N HIS A 302 21.60 1.43 -4.67
CA HIS A 302 22.08 2.79 -4.88
C HIS A 302 20.95 3.82 -4.87
N ILE A 303 20.11 3.75 -3.84
CA ILE A 303 19.00 4.68 -3.64
C ILE A 303 19.50 5.83 -2.76
N PRO A 304 19.27 7.10 -3.14
CA PRO A 304 19.56 8.23 -2.28
C PRO A 304 18.81 8.12 -0.96
N VAL A 305 19.53 8.21 0.15
CA VAL A 305 18.96 8.08 1.49
C VAL A 305 18.16 9.34 1.82
N GLU A 306 16.95 9.17 2.34
CA GLU A 306 16.16 10.31 2.82
C GLU A 306 16.87 11.00 3.99
N SER A 307 16.87 12.34 4.00
CA SER A 307 17.72 13.15 4.87
C SER A 307 17.49 12.89 6.37
N LYS A 308 16.25 12.70 6.82
CA LYS A 308 15.94 12.42 8.23
C LYS A 308 16.35 11.01 8.63
N PHE A 309 16.11 10.02 7.76
CA PHE A 309 16.57 8.66 7.99
C PHE A 309 18.09 8.57 8.01
N LEU A 310 18.78 9.40 7.22
CA LEU A 310 20.22 9.48 7.21
C LEU A 310 20.78 10.07 8.51
N GLU A 311 20.18 11.12 9.06
CA GLU A 311 20.54 11.64 10.39
C GLU A 311 20.39 10.56 11.47
N LEU A 312 19.29 9.80 11.41
CA LEU A 312 19.06 8.67 12.31
C LEU A 312 20.14 7.58 12.15
N LEU A 313 20.53 7.25 10.91
CA LEU A 313 21.61 6.30 10.64
C LEU A 313 22.95 6.79 11.18
N LYS A 314 23.32 8.05 10.92
CA LYS A 314 24.57 8.65 11.44
C LYS A 314 24.60 8.71 12.96
N SER A 315 23.45 8.83 13.61
CA SER A 315 23.37 8.86 15.08
C SER A 315 23.64 7.50 15.72
N LYS A 316 23.42 6.39 14.98
CA LYS A 316 23.51 5.02 15.50
C LYS A 316 24.65 4.20 14.89
N THR A 317 25.15 4.59 13.72
CA THR A 317 26.14 3.82 12.94
C THR A 317 27.06 4.73 12.14
N ASP A 318 28.27 4.25 11.87
CA ASP A 318 29.18 4.89 10.93
C ASP A 318 28.80 4.53 9.49
N VAL A 319 28.39 5.54 8.71
CA VAL A 319 27.90 5.40 7.34
C VAL A 319 28.54 6.47 6.46
N THR A 320 29.17 6.05 5.37
CA THR A 320 29.74 6.93 4.36
C THR A 320 28.78 7.07 3.17
N ILE A 321 28.72 8.28 2.61
CA ILE A 321 27.77 8.65 1.56
C ILE A 321 28.54 9.29 0.41
N ASP A 322 28.12 9.03 -0.81
CA ASP A 322 28.60 9.72 -2.00
C ASP A 322 27.95 11.11 -2.22
N GLU A 323 28.40 11.82 -3.26
CA GLU A 323 27.86 13.12 -3.68
C GLU A 323 26.39 13.06 -4.12
N ASN A 324 25.86 11.87 -4.41
CA ASN A 324 24.47 11.66 -4.84
C ASN A 324 23.54 11.30 -3.67
N GLY A 325 24.05 11.24 -2.44
CA GLY A 325 23.26 10.88 -1.26
C GLY A 325 23.09 9.37 -1.06
N CYS A 326 23.84 8.53 -1.78
CA CYS A 326 23.77 7.06 -1.69
C CYS A 326 24.82 6.52 -0.70
N ILE A 327 24.46 5.44 0.01
CA ILE A 327 25.40 4.76 0.93
C ILE A 327 26.48 4.06 0.09
N VAL A 328 27.74 4.29 0.43
CA VAL A 328 28.89 3.64 -0.23
C VAL A 328 29.54 2.61 0.69
N GLU A 329 29.57 2.86 1.99
CA GLU A 329 30.02 1.90 2.99
C GLU A 329 29.21 2.10 4.27
N TYR A 330 28.93 1.00 4.98
CA TYR A 330 28.32 1.03 6.29
C TYR A 330 28.90 -0.10 7.15
N ASN A 331 29.15 0.17 8.43
CA ASN A 331 29.70 -0.85 9.32
C ASN A 331 28.59 -1.81 9.80
N SER A 332 28.48 -2.98 9.17
CA SER A 332 27.41 -3.94 9.43
C SER A 332 27.42 -4.52 10.86
N PHE A 333 28.53 -4.42 11.60
CA PHE A 333 28.73 -5.02 12.91
C PHE A 333 28.19 -4.20 14.11
N GLU A 334 27.83 -2.94 13.90
CA GLU A 334 27.32 -2.05 14.97
C GLU A 334 25.83 -1.72 14.86
N LEU A 335 25.13 -2.26 13.86
CA LEU A 335 23.67 -2.16 13.82
C LEU A 335 23.12 -2.92 15.04
N PRO A 336 22.50 -2.24 16.03
CA PRO A 336 22.02 -2.91 17.22
C PRO A 336 21.03 -3.98 16.79
N GLU A 337 21.37 -5.24 17.04
CA GLU A 337 20.41 -6.31 17.13
C GLU A 337 19.52 -5.90 18.31
N GLU A 338 18.35 -5.30 18.03
CA GLU A 338 17.37 -4.94 19.06
C GLU A 338 16.77 -6.23 19.66
N ALA A 339 17.62 -6.95 20.39
CA ALA A 339 17.22 -7.82 21.46
C ALA A 339 16.68 -6.92 22.56
N GLU A 340 15.37 -6.65 22.53
CA GLU A 340 14.63 -6.21 23.71
C GLU A 340 14.78 -7.27 24.82
N ARG A 341 15.86 -7.16 25.60
CA ARG A 341 16.00 -7.91 26.86
C ARG A 341 15.11 -7.24 27.91
N ILE A 342 14.09 -7.99 28.29
CA ILE A 342 13.29 -7.87 29.51
C ILE A 342 14.21 -7.57 30.72
N PRO A 343 13.87 -6.62 31.61
CA PRO A 343 14.62 -6.42 32.84
C PRO A 343 14.24 -7.49 33.86
N THR A 344 14.99 -8.60 33.91
CA THR A 344 14.87 -9.57 35.00
C THR A 344 15.79 -9.19 36.16
N THR A 345 15.18 -8.58 37.17
CA THR A 345 15.36 -8.81 38.61
C THR A 345 16.77 -9.01 39.16
N LYS A 346 17.18 -8.05 40.00
CA LYS A 346 18.22 -8.19 41.03
C LYS A 346 18.03 -9.49 41.82
N SER A 347 19.08 -10.31 41.88
CA SER A 347 19.30 -11.29 42.94
C SER A 347 20.78 -11.30 43.28
N THR A 348 21.16 -10.46 44.24
CA THR A 348 22.49 -10.50 44.84
C THR A 348 22.34 -11.19 46.18
N ASN A 349 22.71 -12.46 46.23
CA ASN A 349 23.01 -13.17 47.45
C ASN A 349 24.16 -14.12 47.14
N GLN A 350 25.39 -13.76 47.53
CA GLN A 350 26.11 -14.52 48.54
C GLN A 350 27.43 -13.86 48.96
N ARG A 351 27.61 -13.97 50.27
CA ARG A 351 28.71 -13.59 51.15
C ARG A 351 30.02 -14.34 50.84
N ALA A 352 31.10 -13.60 51.08
CA ALA A 352 32.32 -14.00 51.78
C ALA A 352 33.15 -15.18 51.26
N SER A 353 34.38 -14.87 50.83
CA SER A 353 35.56 -15.41 51.50
C SER A 353 36.76 -14.47 51.35
N ARG A 354 37.36 -14.23 52.49
CA ARG A 354 38.57 -13.47 52.81
C ARG A 354 39.78 -14.38 52.55
N LEU A 355 40.84 -13.87 51.94
CA LEU A 355 42.20 -14.28 52.24
C LEU A 355 43.18 -13.23 51.73
N ASP A 356 43.90 -12.67 52.71
CA ASP A 356 45.04 -11.78 52.61
C ASP A 356 46.25 -12.47 51.95
N ILE A 357 47.33 -11.67 51.79
CA ILE A 357 48.75 -12.03 51.61
C ILE A 357 49.18 -12.06 50.12
N TYR A 358 50.16 -11.29 49.61
CA TYR A 358 51.29 -10.53 50.16
C TYR A 358 51.45 -9.19 49.42
#